data_AF-A0A7S2TMZ7-F1
#
_entry.id   AF-A0A7S2TMZ7-F1
#
_cell.length_a   1.000
_cell.length_b   1.000
_cell.length_c   1.000
_cell.angle_alpha   90.00
_cell.angle_beta   90.00
_cell.angle_gamma   90.00
#
_symmetry.space_group_name_H-M   'P 1'
#
loop_
_entity.id
_entity.type
_entity.pdbx_description
1 polymer ?
#
loop_
_entity_poly.entity_id
_entity_poly.type
_entity_poly.pdbx_seq_one_letter_code
_entity_poly.pdbx_strand_id
1 'polypeptide(L)'
;KDQIAADVLSYIALLRGEGGVSEARWKELKANSELQFNFKEKEAPEDYTSSVASSMRRYPLRQVLFAGSNYARFNATAIRAFLDHLVPSNLILMYAAKNEDLKDTLTDQYYGVEYKVSPFTEEQRSLFEAASNGSGKKGLALPAASKFIVDDTTVKELDA
;
A
#
# COMPACT_ATOMS: atom_id res chain seq x y z
N LYS A 1 4.29 -4.60 -19.14
CA LYS A 1 4.85 -3.91 -17.96
C LYS A 1 4.53 -2.40 -17.96
N ASP A 2 4.79 -1.69 -19.06
CA ASP A 2 4.59 -0.23 -19.11
C ASP A 2 3.11 0.18 -18.96
N GLN A 3 2.18 -0.50 -19.63
CA GLN A 3 0.75 -0.24 -19.46
C GLN A 3 0.26 -0.47 -18.02
N ILE A 4 0.81 -1.47 -17.32
CA ILE A 4 0.45 -1.75 -15.92
C ILE A 4 0.93 -0.61 -15.03
N ALA A 5 2.15 -0.11 -15.24
CA ALA A 5 2.67 1.04 -14.52
C ALA A 5 1.81 2.30 -14.79
N ALA A 6 1.41 2.52 -16.05
CA ALA A 6 0.52 3.60 -16.42
C ALA A 6 -0.87 3.49 -15.75
N ASP A 7 -1.43 2.28 -15.64
CA ASP A 7 -2.70 2.04 -14.97
C ASP A 7 -2.62 2.36 -13.47
N VAL A 8 -1.51 2.00 -12.81
CA VAL A 8 -1.25 2.35 -11.40
C VAL A 8 -1.15 3.86 -11.22
N LEU A 9 -0.39 4.55 -12.08
CA LEU A 9 -0.28 6.02 -12.07
C LEU A 9 -1.63 6.70 -12.31
N SER A 10 -2.46 6.15 -13.20
CA SER A 10 -3.82 6.63 -13.46
C SER A 10 -4.70 6.50 -12.21
N TYR A 11 -4.56 5.41 -11.45
CA TYR A 11 -5.28 5.24 -10.19
C TYR A 11 -4.78 6.18 -9.10
N ILE A 12 -3.48 6.45 -9.03
CA ILE A 12 -2.91 7.46 -8.13
C ILE A 12 -3.47 8.86 -8.48
N ALA A 13 -3.61 9.19 -9.77
CA ALA A 13 -4.25 10.42 -10.21
C ALA A 13 -5.70 10.52 -9.73
N LEU A 14 -6.46 9.41 -9.79
CA LEU A 14 -7.81 9.33 -9.23
C LEU A 14 -7.84 9.57 -7.72
N LEU A 15 -6.84 9.07 -6.97
CA LEU A 15 -6.71 9.32 -5.53
C LEU A 15 -6.38 10.78 -5.18
N ARG A 16 -5.70 11.50 -6.08
CA ARG A 16 -5.46 12.96 -5.93
C ARG A 16 -6.73 13.78 -6.21
N GLY A 17 -7.61 13.27 -7.07
CA GLY A 17 -8.85 13.91 -7.45
C GLY A 17 -9.89 13.98 -6.34
N GLU A 18 -11.07 14.48 -6.69
CA GLU A 18 -12.18 14.62 -5.77
C GLU A 18 -12.60 13.27 -5.16
N GLY A 19 -12.82 13.27 -3.86
CA GLY A 19 -13.23 12.08 -3.13
C GLY A 19 -12.14 11.03 -2.91
N GLY A 20 -10.92 11.16 -3.47
CA GLY A 20 -9.84 10.20 -3.26
C GLY A 20 -9.34 10.17 -1.81
N VAL A 21 -8.96 11.33 -1.27
CA VAL A 21 -8.62 11.52 0.15
C VAL A 21 -9.91 11.70 0.96
N SER A 22 -10.36 10.65 1.63
CA SER A 22 -11.68 10.58 2.28
C SER A 22 -11.57 10.17 3.75
N GLU A 23 -12.17 10.97 4.63
CA GLU A 23 -12.29 10.64 6.05
C GLU A 23 -13.20 9.44 6.28
N ALA A 24 -14.24 9.26 5.46
CA ALA A 24 -15.12 8.10 5.55
C ALA A 24 -14.34 6.79 5.32
N ARG A 25 -13.48 6.73 4.28
CA ARG A 25 -12.61 5.57 4.05
C ARG A 25 -11.59 5.38 5.17
N TRP A 26 -11.06 6.47 5.73
CA TRP A 26 -10.19 6.38 6.89
C TRP A 26 -10.90 5.79 8.11
N LYS A 27 -12.18 6.15 8.36
CA LYS A 27 -13.00 5.56 9.42
C LYS A 27 -13.25 4.07 9.20
N GLU A 28 -13.50 3.67 7.96
CA GLU A 28 -13.63 2.25 7.59
C GLU A 28 -12.36 1.45 7.90
N LEU A 29 -11.19 1.96 7.49
CA LEU A 29 -9.90 1.33 7.79
C LEU A 29 -9.62 1.26 9.28
N LYS A 30 -9.95 2.34 10.02
CA LYS A 30 -9.85 2.40 11.47
C LYS A 30 -10.70 1.31 12.13
N ALA A 31 -11.99 1.23 11.80
CA ALA A 31 -12.91 0.25 12.37
C ALA A 31 -12.44 -1.19 12.10
N ASN A 32 -12.00 -1.47 10.87
CA ASN A 32 -11.45 -2.79 10.53
C ASN A 32 -10.17 -3.11 11.32
N SER A 33 -9.27 -2.14 11.50
CA SER A 33 -8.04 -2.35 12.27
C SER A 33 -8.30 -2.55 13.77
N GLU A 34 -9.28 -1.83 14.33
CA GLU A 34 -9.75 -2.03 15.71
C GLU A 34 -10.35 -3.42 15.91
N LEU A 35 -11.17 -3.88 14.96
CA LEU A 35 -11.72 -5.24 14.96
C LEU A 35 -10.62 -6.30 14.93
N GLN A 36 -9.66 -6.16 14.00
CA GLN A 36 -8.51 -7.08 13.90
C GLN A 36 -7.68 -7.13 15.17
N PHE A 37 -7.56 -6.01 15.90
CA PHE A 37 -6.85 -5.97 17.18
C PHE A 37 -7.65 -6.64 18.30
N ASN A 38 -8.94 -6.32 18.42
CA ASN A 38 -9.79 -6.83 19.50
C ASN A 38 -10.03 -8.34 19.40
N PHE A 39 -10.13 -8.87 18.18
CA PHE A 39 -10.35 -10.29 17.90
C PHE A 39 -9.09 -10.98 17.38
N LYS A 40 -7.92 -10.43 17.68
CA LYS A 40 -6.65 -11.01 17.26
C LYS A 40 -6.48 -12.40 17.87
N GLU A 41 -6.22 -13.40 17.03
CA GLU A 41 -5.90 -14.74 17.47
C GLU A 41 -4.56 -14.79 18.22
N LYS A 42 -4.41 -15.80 19.07
CA LYS A 42 -3.16 -16.03 19.79
C LYS A 42 -2.06 -16.46 18.82
N GLU A 43 -1.00 -15.68 18.76
CA GLU A 43 0.20 -15.97 17.96
C GLU A 43 1.10 -17.01 18.63
N ALA A 44 1.98 -17.62 17.83
CA ALA A 44 3.06 -18.47 18.35
C ALA A 44 3.97 -17.65 19.28
N PRO A 45 4.38 -18.19 20.45
CA PRO A 45 5.18 -17.43 21.42
C PRO A 45 6.48 -16.85 20.87
N GLU A 46 7.16 -17.58 19.99
CA GLU A 46 8.39 -17.14 19.33
C GLU A 46 8.19 -15.89 18.47
N ASP A 47 7.15 -15.87 17.64
CA ASP A 47 6.83 -14.74 16.76
C ASP A 47 6.33 -13.54 17.58
N TYR A 48 5.49 -13.80 18.58
CA TYR A 48 4.93 -12.76 19.42
C TYR A 48 6.01 -12.00 20.18
N THR A 49 6.94 -12.71 20.82
CA THR A 49 8.03 -12.09 21.59
C THR A 49 8.96 -11.27 20.70
N SER A 50 9.33 -11.80 19.53
CA SER A 50 10.17 -11.10 18.54
C SER A 50 9.50 -9.82 18.00
N SER A 51 8.22 -9.92 17.62
CA SER A 51 7.39 -8.82 17.13
C SER A 51 7.25 -7.70 18.16
N VAL A 52 6.94 -8.06 19.42
CA VAL A 52 6.76 -7.11 20.52
C VAL A 52 8.09 -6.43 20.85
N ALA A 53 9.20 -7.17 20.98
CA ALA A 53 10.52 -6.61 21.24
C ALA A 53 10.93 -5.60 20.16
N SER A 54 10.70 -5.93 18.88
CA SER A 54 10.95 -5.03 17.75
C SER A 54 10.10 -3.76 17.80
N SER A 55 8.89 -3.86 18.35
CA SER A 55 7.96 -2.74 18.50
C SER A 55 8.32 -1.83 19.68
N MET A 56 8.90 -2.37 20.77
CA MET A 56 9.37 -1.58 21.93
C MET A 56 10.43 -0.54 21.56
N ARG A 57 11.21 -0.78 20.49
CA ARG A 57 12.19 0.19 19.98
C ARG A 57 11.54 1.39 19.28
N ARG A 58 10.31 1.22 18.76
CA ARG A 58 9.61 2.20 17.92
C ARG A 58 8.53 2.97 18.66
N TYR A 59 7.93 2.36 19.69
CA TYR A 59 6.77 2.92 20.38
C TYR A 59 6.96 2.92 21.90
N PRO A 60 6.31 3.86 22.62
CA PRO A 60 6.26 3.80 24.08
C PRO A 60 5.69 2.47 24.56
N LEU A 61 6.22 1.93 25.67
CA LEU A 61 5.81 0.60 26.18
C LEU A 61 4.30 0.46 26.35
N ARG A 62 3.60 1.51 26.83
CA ARG A 62 2.13 1.49 26.99
C ARG A 62 1.35 1.33 25.69
N GLN A 63 2.00 1.52 24.54
CA GLN A 63 1.38 1.46 23.22
C GLN A 63 1.86 0.28 22.38
N VAL A 64 2.85 -0.48 22.87
CA VAL A 64 3.59 -1.45 22.05
C VAL A 64 2.70 -2.48 21.35
N LEU A 65 1.61 -2.90 22.01
CA LEU A 65 0.71 -3.91 21.48
C LEU A 65 -0.28 -3.34 20.44
N PHE A 66 -0.78 -2.12 20.66
CA PHE A 66 -1.85 -1.55 19.82
C PHE A 66 -1.33 -0.58 18.75
N ALA A 67 -0.09 -0.09 18.84
CA ALA A 67 0.42 0.98 17.98
C ALA A 67 0.38 0.63 16.49
N GLY A 68 0.55 -0.65 16.14
CA GLY A 68 0.44 -1.13 14.75
C GLY A 68 -0.97 -1.07 14.17
N SER A 69 -2.00 -1.10 15.03
CA SER A 69 -3.42 -1.01 14.65
C SER A 69 -4.02 0.38 14.91
N ASN A 70 -3.20 1.35 15.31
CA ASN A 70 -3.68 2.64 15.79
C ASN A 70 -3.91 3.63 14.64
N TYR A 71 -5.17 3.83 14.25
CA TYR A 71 -5.59 4.94 13.41
C TYR A 71 -5.97 6.15 14.28
N ALA A 72 -4.96 6.87 14.77
CA ALA A 72 -5.14 7.93 15.77
C ALA A 72 -5.91 9.17 15.25
N ARG A 73 -5.48 9.73 14.10
CA ARG A 73 -6.17 10.86 13.47
C ARG A 73 -6.15 10.77 11.95
N PHE A 74 -7.22 11.26 11.34
CA PHE A 74 -7.22 11.56 9.92
C PHE A 74 -6.41 12.82 9.64
N ASN A 75 -5.49 12.77 8.67
CA ASN A 75 -4.70 13.91 8.25
C ASN A 75 -4.67 13.98 6.72
N ALA A 76 -5.66 14.66 6.14
CA ALA A 76 -5.78 14.81 4.69
C ALA A 76 -4.55 15.49 4.07
N THR A 77 -3.94 16.46 4.74
CA THR A 77 -2.76 17.18 4.26
C THR A 77 -1.56 16.23 4.13
N ALA A 78 -1.31 15.39 5.14
CA ALA A 78 -0.24 14.41 5.08
C ALA A 78 -0.47 13.39 3.96
N ILE A 79 -1.71 12.90 3.80
CA ILE A 79 -2.05 11.96 2.73
C ILE A 79 -1.78 12.58 1.35
N ARG A 80 -2.21 13.84 1.13
CA ARG A 80 -1.93 14.56 -0.12
C ARG A 80 -0.44 14.75 -0.36
N ALA A 81 0.30 15.18 0.66
CA ALA A 81 1.75 15.35 0.55
C ALA A 81 2.45 14.04 0.13
N PHE A 82 2.03 12.88 0.68
CA PHE A 82 2.53 11.60 0.22
C PHE A 82 2.13 11.29 -1.23
N LEU A 83 0.88 11.55 -1.63
CA LEU A 83 0.44 11.36 -3.01
C LEU A 83 1.23 12.23 -4.00
N ASP A 84 1.66 13.43 -3.60
CA ASP A 84 2.45 14.34 -4.44
C ASP A 84 3.85 13.80 -4.75
N HIS A 85 4.38 12.89 -3.92
CA HIS A 85 5.64 12.20 -4.21
C HIS A 85 5.49 11.03 -5.19
N LEU A 86 4.28 10.51 -5.42
CA LEU A 86 4.01 9.34 -6.26
C LEU A 86 3.87 9.71 -7.75
N VAL A 87 4.88 10.39 -8.29
CA VAL A 87 4.91 10.93 -9.66
C VAL A 87 5.90 10.17 -10.56
N PRO A 88 5.77 10.24 -11.90
CA PRO A 88 6.65 9.52 -12.82
C PRO A 88 8.15 9.84 -12.64
N SER A 89 8.50 11.06 -12.23
CA SER A 89 9.89 11.45 -11.95
C SER A 89 10.51 10.73 -10.74
N ASN A 90 9.68 10.20 -9.84
CA ASN A 90 10.10 9.39 -8.69
C ASN A 90 9.86 7.88 -8.91
N LEU A 91 9.48 7.46 -10.11
CA LEU A 91 9.15 6.07 -10.42
C LEU A 91 10.42 5.23 -10.63
N ILE A 92 10.48 4.10 -9.92
CA ILE A 92 11.39 2.99 -10.21
C ILE A 92 10.54 1.79 -10.62
N LEU A 93 10.71 1.29 -11.84
CA LEU A 93 9.98 0.13 -12.34
C LEU A 93 10.89 -1.10 -12.35
N MET A 94 10.65 -2.02 -11.42
CA MET A 94 11.30 -3.33 -11.40
C MET A 94 10.45 -4.33 -12.17
N TYR A 95 11.05 -5.01 -13.15
CA TYR A 95 10.41 -6.05 -13.94
C TYR A 95 11.27 -7.31 -13.86
N ALA A 96 10.67 -8.40 -13.41
CA ALA A 96 11.30 -9.71 -13.29
C ALA A 96 10.48 -10.74 -14.08
N ALA A 97 11.12 -11.41 -15.02
CA ALA A 97 10.53 -12.48 -15.83
C ALA A 97 11.59 -13.55 -16.11
N LYS A 98 11.14 -14.79 -16.31
CA LYS A 98 12.02 -15.89 -16.74
C LYS A 98 12.27 -15.78 -18.24
N ASN A 99 13.46 -16.20 -18.69
CA ASN A 99 13.83 -16.33 -20.11
C ASN A 99 13.83 -15.00 -20.89
N GLU A 100 14.16 -13.89 -20.24
CA GLU A 100 14.49 -12.64 -20.96
C GLU A 100 15.96 -12.71 -21.39
N ASP A 101 16.21 -12.57 -22.70
CA ASP A 101 17.57 -12.41 -23.22
C ASP A 101 18.08 -10.99 -22.91
N LEU A 102 18.57 -10.82 -21.67
CA LEU A 102 19.14 -9.56 -21.23
C LEU A 102 20.55 -9.40 -21.84
N LYS A 103 20.71 -8.36 -22.65
CA LYS A 103 22.02 -7.92 -23.16
C LYS A 103 22.58 -6.81 -22.28
N ASP A 104 23.90 -6.78 -22.11
CA ASP A 104 24.63 -5.78 -21.31
C ASP A 104 24.18 -5.76 -19.85
N THR A 105 24.16 -6.94 -19.21
CA THR A 105 23.75 -7.12 -17.81
C THR A 105 24.84 -6.71 -16.83
N LEU A 106 24.39 -6.28 -15.65
CA LEU A 106 25.16 -6.24 -14.43
C LEU A 106 24.89 -7.52 -13.64
N THR A 107 25.86 -7.94 -12.84
CA THR A 107 25.73 -9.10 -11.96
C THR A 107 25.82 -8.62 -10.52
N ASP A 108 24.83 -8.96 -9.71
CA ASP A 108 24.89 -8.72 -8.27
C ASP A 108 26.06 -9.49 -7.64
N GLN A 109 26.84 -8.80 -6.81
CA GLN A 109 28.09 -9.35 -6.27
C GLN A 109 27.89 -10.45 -5.22
N TYR A 110 26.71 -10.53 -4.60
CA TYR A 110 26.47 -11.45 -3.48
C TYR A 110 25.72 -12.71 -3.91
N TYR A 111 24.75 -12.55 -4.81
CA TYR A 111 23.85 -13.61 -5.24
C TYR A 111 24.02 -14.00 -6.71
N GLY A 112 24.85 -13.27 -7.47
CA GLY A 112 25.10 -13.57 -8.88
C GLY A 112 23.90 -13.32 -9.79
N VAL A 113 22.90 -12.55 -9.33
CA VAL A 113 21.69 -12.26 -10.10
C VAL A 113 22.05 -11.30 -11.23
N GLU A 114 21.74 -11.70 -12.46
CA GLU A 114 21.88 -10.83 -13.61
C GLU A 114 20.69 -9.86 -13.72
N TYR A 115 20.96 -8.58 -13.92
CA TYR A 115 19.95 -7.55 -14.06
C TYR A 115 20.42 -6.45 -15.01
N LYS A 116 19.47 -5.63 -15.48
CA LYS A 116 19.77 -4.47 -16.31
C LYS A 116 19.08 -3.25 -15.72
N VAL A 117 19.80 -2.12 -15.71
CA VAL A 117 19.25 -0.81 -15.36
C VAL A 117 19.32 0.07 -16.59
N SER A 118 18.19 0.67 -16.95
CA SER A 118 18.10 1.58 -18.07
C SER A 118 17.18 2.74 -17.73
N PRO A 119 17.48 3.96 -18.21
CA PRO A 119 16.52 5.06 -18.11
C PRO A 119 15.27 4.75 -18.93
N PHE A 120 14.14 5.35 -18.55
CA PHE A 120 12.92 5.28 -19.36
C PHE A 120 13.12 5.94 -20.72
N THR A 121 12.52 5.35 -21.76
CA THR A 121 12.45 5.96 -23.10
C THR A 121 11.50 7.16 -23.10
N GLU A 122 11.53 7.97 -24.15
CA GLU A 122 10.66 9.15 -24.25
C GLU A 122 9.18 8.75 -24.36
N GLU A 123 8.89 7.63 -25.03
CA GLU A 123 7.54 7.08 -25.15
C GLU A 123 7.01 6.61 -23.79
N GLN A 124 7.87 5.97 -22.97
CA GLN A 124 7.53 5.55 -21.62
C GLN A 124 7.25 6.75 -20.71
N ARG A 125 8.12 7.77 -20.76
CA ARG A 125 7.93 9.01 -19.99
C ARG A 125 6.62 9.68 -20.36
N SER A 126 6.38 9.86 -21.66
CA SER A 126 5.14 10.46 -22.18
C SER A 126 3.90 9.69 -21.73
N LEU A 127 3.94 8.35 -21.79
CA LEU A 127 2.85 7.49 -21.29
C LEU A 127 2.61 7.67 -19.79
N PHE A 128 3.66 7.66 -18.98
CA PHE A 128 3.56 7.77 -17.52
C PHE A 128 3.12 9.17 -17.07
N GLU A 129 3.59 10.22 -17.72
CA GLU A 129 3.15 11.60 -17.49
C GLU A 129 1.68 11.79 -17.86
N ALA A 130 1.26 11.31 -19.04
CA ALA A 130 -0.15 11.36 -19.43
C ALA A 130 -1.06 10.61 -18.44
N ALA A 131 -0.61 9.44 -17.95
CA ALA A 131 -1.33 8.67 -16.94
C ALA A 131 -1.43 9.40 -15.59
N SER A 132 -0.33 9.98 -15.10
CA SER A 132 -0.31 10.68 -13.81
C SER A 132 -1.16 11.95 -13.80
N ASN A 133 -1.36 12.57 -14.96
CA ASN A 133 -2.21 13.74 -15.16
C ASN A 133 -3.69 13.39 -15.39
N GLY A 134 -4.11 12.14 -15.17
CA GLY A 134 -5.50 11.71 -15.29
C GLY A 134 -5.99 11.49 -16.73
N SER A 135 -5.11 11.59 -17.73
CA SER A 135 -5.41 11.26 -19.13
C SER A 135 -5.26 9.77 -19.47
N GLY A 136 -5.03 8.93 -18.45
CA GLY A 136 -4.80 7.50 -18.61
C GLY A 136 -6.06 6.65 -18.72
N LYS A 137 -6.03 5.46 -18.12
CA LYS A 137 -7.04 4.41 -18.31
C LYS A 137 -8.45 4.88 -17.92
N LYS A 138 -9.39 4.73 -18.87
CA LYS A 138 -10.82 4.97 -18.64
C LYS A 138 -11.45 3.81 -17.84
N GLY A 139 -12.47 4.13 -17.04
CA GLY A 139 -13.23 3.13 -16.27
C GLY A 139 -12.63 2.75 -14.92
N LEU A 140 -11.59 3.45 -14.45
CA LEU A 140 -11.16 3.36 -13.06
C LEU A 140 -12.14 4.13 -12.16
N ALA A 141 -12.48 3.56 -11.02
CA ALA A 141 -13.35 4.18 -10.03
C ALA A 141 -12.82 3.93 -8.62
N LEU A 142 -13.13 4.86 -7.72
CA LEU A 142 -12.88 4.64 -6.31
C LEU A 142 -13.84 3.57 -5.79
N PRO A 143 -13.41 2.70 -4.85
CA PRO A 143 -14.30 1.72 -4.25
C PRO A 143 -15.47 2.42 -3.56
N ALA A 144 -16.64 1.79 -3.68
CA ALA A 144 -17.78 2.11 -2.84
C ALA A 144 -17.48 1.71 -1.39
N ALA A 145 -18.23 2.30 -0.44
CA ALA A 145 -18.15 1.94 0.97
C ALA A 145 -18.35 0.44 1.17
N SER A 146 -17.53 -0.17 2.03
CA SER A 146 -17.65 -1.60 2.33
C SER A 146 -18.96 -1.89 3.08
N LYS A 147 -19.70 -2.89 2.64
CA LYS A 147 -20.90 -3.40 3.33
C LYS A 147 -20.60 -4.51 4.35
N PHE A 148 -19.32 -4.84 4.53
CA PHE A 148 -18.86 -6.00 5.30
C PHE A 148 -18.08 -5.60 6.56
N ILE A 149 -18.13 -4.34 6.97
CA ILE A 149 -17.60 -3.92 8.27
C ILE A 149 -18.56 -4.44 9.34
N VAL A 150 -18.01 -5.16 10.30
CA VAL A 150 -18.80 -5.81 11.37
C VAL A 150 -19.11 -4.78 12.45
N ASP A 151 -20.40 -4.52 12.65
CA ASP A 151 -20.89 -3.57 13.65
C ASP A 151 -21.28 -4.25 14.98
N ASP A 152 -21.64 -5.54 14.94
CA ASP A 152 -22.01 -6.34 16.12
C ASP A 152 -21.06 -7.52 16.27
N THR A 153 -20.37 -7.55 17.41
CA THR A 153 -19.41 -8.60 17.77
C THR A 153 -19.80 -9.34 19.04
N THR A 154 -21.06 -9.22 19.44
CA THR A 154 -21.60 -9.85 20.64
C THR A 154 -21.54 -11.37 20.49
N VAL A 155 -20.90 -12.04 21.45
CA VAL A 155 -20.84 -13.51 21.48
C VAL A 155 -22.24 -14.04 21.79
N LYS A 156 -22.73 -14.93 20.93
CA LYS A 156 -23.98 -15.65 21.19
C LYS A 156 -23.70 -16.82 22.13
N GLU A 157 -24.59 -17.05 23.08
CA GLU A 157 -24.56 -18.28 23.87
C GLU A 157 -24.88 -19.48 22.97
N LEU A 158 -24.23 -20.62 23.23
CA LEU A 158 -24.60 -21.88 22.60
C LEU A 158 -25.86 -22.39 23.30
N ASP A 159 -26.94 -22.57 22.54
CA ASP A 159 -28.13 -23.28 23.02
C ASP A 159 -27.70 -24.69 23.48
N ALA A 160 -28.06 -25.05 24.71
CA ALA A 160 -27.67 -26.29 25.40
C ALA A 160 -28.38 -27.54 24.87
#